data_AF-A0A553PGB4-F1
#
_entry.id   AF-A0A553PGB4-F1
#
_cell.length_a   1.000
_cell.length_b   1.000
_cell.length_c   1.000
_cell.angle_alpha   90.00
_cell.angle_beta   90.00
_cell.angle_gamma   90.00
#
_symmetry.space_group_name_H-M   'P 1'
#
loop_
_entity.id
_entity.type
_entity.pdbx_description
1 polymer ?
#
loop_
_entity_poly.entity_id
_entity_poly.type
_entity_poly.pdbx_seq_one_letter_code
_entity_poly.pdbx_strand_id
1 'polypeptide(L)'
;MTFQVNVWFLLSIPLLTSPTQTQSKWTLMTNQTNLLPYDGVCLGSAELLDHAFNPKDYMINQAEGYVFFEIVEPEELSYTYKMNQAAFSTPWNNTFHGIPLVPSDPACGCGSYFNAEDVEGHVALVDRGECSFVSKALKAQEAGAVGIVITDQNENNDELYIIMQDDTTERKVQIPAGFLLGKNGHIIKNTLHRLRRREAIINIPINITNVQIHKQKQPPWIV
;
A
#
# COMPACT_ATOMS: atom_id res chain seq x y z
N MET A 1 16.05 76.53 3.32
CA MET A 1 17.48 76.80 3.61
C MET A 1 18.10 75.44 3.91
N THR A 2 19.06 74.86 3.18
CA THR A 2 20.00 75.37 2.17
C THR A 2 20.59 74.18 1.40
N PHE A 3 20.93 74.44 0.13
CA PHE A 3 21.59 73.56 -0.85
C PHE A 3 23.05 73.21 -0.48
N GLN A 4 23.56 72.05 -0.94
CA GLN A 4 24.81 71.94 -1.71
C GLN A 4 25.00 70.50 -2.28
N VAL A 5 24.73 70.23 -3.56
CA VAL A 5 25.61 70.15 -4.77
C VAL A 5 26.94 69.37 -4.66
N ASN A 6 27.06 68.29 -5.46
CA ASN A 6 28.14 67.98 -6.43
C ASN A 6 27.69 66.75 -7.25
N VAL A 7 27.61 66.66 -8.58
CA VAL A 7 28.27 67.21 -9.78
C VAL A 7 29.12 66.13 -10.50
N TRP A 8 28.52 65.60 -11.58
CA TRP A 8 29.07 65.12 -12.87
C TRP A 8 29.94 63.85 -12.94
N PHE A 9 29.51 62.88 -13.76
CA PHE A 9 30.20 62.58 -15.02
C PHE A 9 29.21 62.01 -16.05
N LEU A 10 29.09 62.72 -17.17
CA LEU A 10 28.45 62.30 -18.42
C LEU A 10 29.38 61.36 -19.19
N LEU A 11 28.81 60.43 -19.95
CA LEU A 11 29.22 59.93 -21.28
C LEU A 11 28.31 58.72 -21.56
N SER A 12 27.69 58.45 -22.70
CA SER A 12 27.31 59.17 -23.92
C SER A 12 26.26 58.28 -24.56
N ILE A 13 25.17 58.86 -25.05
CA ILE A 13 24.16 58.17 -25.85
C ILE A 13 24.67 58.16 -27.32
N PRO A 14 24.32 57.15 -28.13
CA PRO A 14 23.28 57.45 -29.13
C PRO A 14 22.18 56.37 -29.20
N LEU A 15 20.96 56.88 -29.36
CA LEU A 15 19.77 56.18 -29.85
C LEU A 15 20.08 55.45 -31.17
N LEU A 16 19.39 54.33 -31.45
CA LEU A 16 18.44 54.27 -32.57
C LEU A 16 17.62 52.96 -32.60
N THR A 17 16.31 53.16 -32.78
CA THR A 17 15.34 52.35 -33.55
C THR A 17 14.97 50.93 -33.13
N SER A 18 13.73 50.78 -32.65
CA SER A 18 12.82 49.69 -33.00
C SER A 18 12.33 49.85 -34.47
N PRO A 19 11.43 49.02 -35.06
CA PRO A 19 10.92 47.69 -34.70
C PRO A 19 10.99 46.69 -35.89
N THR A 20 11.05 45.37 -35.64
CA THR A 20 10.49 44.39 -36.59
C THR A 20 9.99 43.16 -35.84
N GLN A 21 8.66 43.01 -35.81
CA GLN A 21 8.03 41.70 -35.72
C GLN A 21 8.25 40.98 -37.06
N THR A 22 8.80 39.77 -37.01
CA THR A 22 8.48 38.75 -38.01
C THR A 22 8.54 37.37 -37.35
N GLN A 23 7.52 36.59 -37.66
CA GLN A 23 7.18 35.31 -37.08
C GLN A 23 8.15 34.17 -37.46
N SER A 24 8.02 33.11 -36.66
CA SER A 24 8.18 31.69 -36.97
C SER A 24 9.58 31.15 -37.29
N LYS A 25 10.12 30.42 -36.32
CA LYS A 25 10.86 29.19 -36.61
C LYS A 25 10.74 28.21 -35.44
N TRP A 26 9.96 27.16 -35.65
CA TRP A 26 9.90 26.00 -34.77
C TRP A 26 11.30 25.41 -34.60
N THR A 27 11.79 25.33 -33.36
CA THR A 27 12.89 24.45 -32.99
C THR A 27 12.50 23.72 -31.72
N LEU A 28 12.59 22.39 -31.81
CA LEU A 28 12.17 21.39 -30.86
C LEU A 28 13.15 21.30 -29.67
N MET A 29 12.56 20.93 -28.52
CA MET A 29 13.15 20.19 -27.40
C MET A 29 14.26 20.88 -26.57
N THR A 30 13.91 21.26 -25.35
CA THR A 30 14.30 20.51 -24.14
C THR A 30 13.26 20.78 -23.05
N ASN A 31 12.42 19.77 -22.78
CA ASN A 31 11.43 19.80 -21.72
C ASN A 31 12.14 19.54 -20.39
N GLN A 32 12.55 20.60 -19.71
CA GLN A 32 13.06 20.52 -18.36
C GLN A 32 11.88 20.66 -17.39
N THR A 33 11.06 19.61 -17.31
CA THR A 33 10.10 19.47 -16.21
C THR A 33 10.85 18.95 -15.00
N ASN A 34 10.95 19.80 -13.99
CA ASN A 34 11.21 19.44 -12.61
C ASN A 34 10.40 18.18 -12.24
N LEU A 35 11.10 17.07 -12.01
CA LEU A 35 10.54 15.91 -11.34
C LEU A 35 10.45 16.28 -9.86
N LEU A 36 9.26 16.65 -9.41
CA LEU A 36 8.91 16.58 -8.00
C LEU A 36 8.94 15.10 -7.58
N PRO A 37 9.35 14.79 -6.34
CA PRO A 37 9.28 13.42 -5.84
C PRO A 37 7.83 12.94 -5.95
N TYR A 38 7.63 11.74 -6.50
CA TYR A 38 6.33 11.08 -6.51
C TYR A 38 5.94 10.79 -5.05
N ASP A 39 5.27 11.76 -4.42
CA ASP A 39 4.59 11.55 -3.15
C ASP A 39 3.46 10.55 -3.40
N GLY A 40 3.46 9.46 -2.63
CA GLY A 40 2.73 8.21 -2.88
C GLY A 40 1.21 8.31 -2.79
N VAL A 41 0.58 9.13 -3.61
CA VAL A 41 -0.88 9.16 -3.76
C VAL A 41 -1.33 7.90 -4.51
N CYS A 42 -2.25 7.14 -3.93
CA CYS A 42 -2.91 6.04 -4.63
C CYS A 42 -3.75 6.61 -5.77
N LEU A 43 -3.18 6.64 -6.96
CA LEU A 43 -3.95 6.84 -8.19
C LEU A 43 -4.67 5.52 -8.42
N GLY A 44 -6.01 5.53 -8.48
CA GLY A 44 -6.75 4.32 -8.82
C GLY A 44 -6.39 3.90 -10.24
N SER A 45 -5.51 2.90 -10.41
CA SER A 45 -5.22 2.36 -11.73
C SER A 45 -6.32 1.41 -12.17
N ALA A 46 -6.79 1.63 -13.39
CA ALA A 46 -7.68 0.75 -14.11
C ALA A 46 -6.95 -0.55 -14.48
N GLU A 47 -7.70 -1.65 -14.39
CA GLU A 47 -7.39 -3.04 -14.69
C GLU A 47 -6.23 -3.26 -15.69
N LEU A 48 -5.18 -3.97 -15.24
CA LEU A 48 -4.22 -4.60 -16.13
C LEU A 48 -4.47 -6.11 -16.18
N LEU A 49 -4.85 -6.51 -17.39
CA LEU A 49 -5.22 -7.81 -17.96
C LEU A 49 -4.85 -9.08 -17.18
N ASP A 50 -5.91 -9.85 -16.95
CA ASP A 50 -5.97 -11.19 -16.42
C ASP A 50 -5.34 -12.21 -17.39
N HIS A 51 -4.26 -12.86 -16.96
CA HIS A 51 -3.80 -14.10 -17.59
C HIS A 51 -4.47 -15.25 -16.86
N ALA A 52 -5.55 -15.76 -17.48
CA ALA A 52 -6.34 -16.88 -17.01
C ALA A 52 -5.47 -18.04 -16.50
N PHE A 53 -5.42 -18.17 -15.17
CA PHE A 53 -4.71 -19.23 -14.47
C PHE A 53 -5.64 -20.43 -14.27
N ASN A 54 -5.15 -21.64 -14.56
CA ASN A 54 -5.94 -22.88 -14.51
C ASN A 54 -6.33 -23.25 -13.07
N PRO A 55 -7.62 -23.35 -12.71
CA PRO A 55 -8.08 -23.61 -11.34
C PRO A 55 -7.62 -24.95 -10.74
N LYS A 56 -7.16 -25.90 -11.57
CA LYS A 56 -6.79 -27.25 -11.13
C LYS A 56 -5.38 -27.35 -10.55
N ASP A 57 -4.51 -26.38 -10.83
CA ASP A 57 -3.14 -26.36 -10.27
C ASP A 57 -3.13 -25.87 -8.81
N TYR A 58 -4.25 -25.32 -8.31
CA TYR A 58 -4.41 -24.83 -6.93
C TYR A 58 -4.73 -25.93 -5.90
N MET A 59 -5.21 -27.10 -6.34
CA MET A 59 -5.74 -28.13 -5.43
C MET A 59 -4.69 -29.11 -4.87
N ILE A 60 -3.43 -29.07 -5.34
CA ILE A 60 -2.40 -30.07 -4.99
C ILE A 60 -1.42 -29.61 -3.88
N ASN A 61 -1.41 -28.32 -3.47
CA ASN A 61 -0.46 -27.80 -2.46
C ASN A 61 -1.12 -27.40 -1.11
N GLN A 62 -2.31 -27.93 -0.80
CA GLN A 62 -3.29 -27.30 0.09
C GLN A 62 -3.02 -27.34 1.62
N ALA A 63 -1.81 -27.65 2.11
CA ALA A 63 -1.54 -27.72 3.56
C ALA A 63 -0.33 -26.93 4.07
N GLU A 64 0.53 -26.33 3.22
CA GLU A 64 1.81 -25.77 3.70
C GLU A 64 1.97 -24.24 3.62
N GLY A 65 0.94 -23.49 3.18
CA GLY A 65 1.08 -22.05 2.92
C GLY A 65 0.02 -21.13 3.55
N TYR A 66 -0.99 -21.68 4.23
CA TYR A 66 -2.05 -20.87 4.83
C TYR A 66 -1.71 -20.47 6.25
N VAL A 67 -2.01 -19.21 6.56
CA VAL A 67 -1.98 -18.67 7.92
C VAL A 67 -3.38 -18.20 8.26
N PHE A 68 -3.77 -18.42 9.50
CA PHE A 68 -5.06 -17.99 10.02
C PHE A 68 -4.85 -16.92 11.06
N PHE A 69 -5.72 -15.93 11.07
CA PHE A 69 -5.84 -14.98 12.17
C PHE A 69 -7.30 -14.84 12.55
N GLU A 70 -7.56 -14.37 13.75
CA GLU A 70 -8.90 -13.98 14.17
C GLU A 70 -8.90 -12.52 14.55
N ILE A 71 -10.02 -11.85 14.28
CA ILE A 71 -10.29 -10.54 14.85
C ILE A 71 -11.05 -10.75 16.17
N VAL A 72 -10.55 -10.13 17.23
CA VAL A 72 -11.16 -10.12 18.56
C VAL A 72 -12.07 -8.91 18.69
N GLU A 73 -11.63 -7.75 18.19
CA GLU A 73 -12.42 -6.51 18.18
C GLU A 73 -12.28 -5.77 16.84
N PRO A 74 -13.36 -5.11 16.34
CA PRO A 74 -14.71 -5.04 16.89
C PRO A 74 -15.51 -6.36 16.73
N GLU A 75 -16.57 -6.53 17.53
CA GLU A 75 -17.43 -7.74 17.51
C GLU A 75 -18.00 -8.04 16.12
N GLU A 76 -18.35 -7.00 15.36
CA GLU A 76 -18.88 -7.13 13.98
C GLU A 76 -17.88 -7.77 13.00
N LEU A 77 -16.60 -7.78 13.34
CA LEU A 77 -15.53 -8.42 12.56
C LEU A 77 -15.02 -9.70 13.24
N SER A 78 -15.62 -10.17 14.34
CA SER A 78 -15.09 -11.26 15.17
C SER A 78 -15.23 -12.64 14.53
N TYR A 79 -14.39 -12.87 13.53
CA TYR A 79 -14.32 -14.07 12.70
C TYR A 79 -12.87 -14.53 12.53
N THR A 80 -12.72 -15.76 12.05
CA THR A 80 -11.47 -16.35 11.63
C THR A 80 -11.25 -16.11 10.14
N TYR A 81 -10.12 -15.51 9.80
CA TYR A 81 -9.72 -15.17 8.45
C TYR A 81 -8.59 -16.08 8.00
N LYS A 82 -8.68 -16.55 6.76
CA LYS A 82 -7.62 -17.30 6.08
C LYS A 82 -6.83 -16.37 5.18
N MET A 83 -5.51 -16.52 5.17
CA MET A 83 -4.60 -15.79 4.28
C MET A 83 -3.47 -16.68 3.76
N ASN A 84 -2.90 -16.32 2.61
CA ASN A 84 -1.73 -17.00 2.05
C ASN A 84 -0.45 -16.32 2.51
N GLN A 85 0.50 -17.06 3.05
CA GLN A 85 1.81 -16.52 3.40
C GLN A 85 2.63 -16.18 2.14
N ALA A 86 3.37 -15.07 2.18
CA ALA A 86 4.32 -14.71 1.12
C ALA A 86 5.63 -15.51 1.25
N ALA A 87 6.07 -16.13 0.15
CA ALA A 87 7.34 -16.86 0.11
C ALA A 87 8.58 -15.95 0.19
N PHE A 88 8.47 -14.68 -0.21
CA PHE A 88 9.57 -13.70 -0.15
C PHE A 88 9.78 -13.10 1.24
N SER A 89 8.86 -13.34 2.18
CA SER A 89 8.84 -12.75 3.51
C SER A 89 9.25 -13.76 4.57
N THR A 90 9.56 -13.28 5.78
CA THR A 90 9.75 -14.18 6.92
C THR A 90 8.45 -14.91 7.26
N PRO A 91 8.49 -16.19 7.69
CA PRO A 91 7.29 -16.88 8.10
C PRO A 91 6.67 -16.30 9.37
N TRP A 92 5.37 -16.55 9.57
CA TRP A 92 4.63 -16.20 10.79
C TRP A 92 5.01 -17.14 11.95
N ASN A 93 6.24 -17.04 12.45
CA ASN A 93 6.77 -17.91 13.51
C ASN A 93 6.36 -17.45 14.91
N ASN A 94 6.23 -16.14 15.11
CA ASN A 94 5.87 -15.56 16.40
C ASN A 94 4.36 -15.36 16.48
N THR A 95 3.78 -15.76 17.61
CA THR A 95 2.37 -15.51 17.90
C THR A 95 2.20 -14.16 18.58
N PHE A 96 1.44 -13.30 17.91
CA PHE A 96 0.98 -12.02 18.40
C PHE A 96 -0.45 -12.18 18.91
N HIS A 97 -0.67 -11.82 20.17
CA HIS A 97 -1.99 -11.82 20.79
C HIS A 97 -2.42 -10.39 21.07
N GLY A 98 -3.65 -10.03 20.67
CA GLY A 98 -4.20 -8.70 20.88
C GLY A 98 -3.44 -7.59 20.15
N ILE A 99 -2.84 -7.88 19.00
CA ILE A 99 -2.10 -6.89 18.22
C ILE A 99 -3.03 -6.09 17.32
N PRO A 100 -2.87 -4.77 17.20
CA PRO A 100 -3.58 -3.97 16.20
C PRO A 100 -3.27 -4.38 14.75
N LEU A 101 -4.35 -4.50 13.96
CA LEU A 101 -4.37 -4.54 12.51
C LEU A 101 -4.86 -3.20 11.99
N VAL A 102 -3.96 -2.44 11.36
CA VAL A 102 -4.14 -1.02 11.06
C VAL A 102 -4.19 -0.81 9.55
N PRO A 103 -5.29 -0.30 8.97
CA PRO A 103 -5.32 0.13 7.58
C PRO A 103 -4.25 1.19 7.32
N SER A 104 -3.40 0.95 6.32
CA SER A 104 -2.40 1.94 5.90
C SER A 104 -3.05 3.17 5.27
N ASP A 105 -2.43 4.32 5.47
CA ASP A 105 -2.71 5.56 4.74
C ASP A 105 -1.39 6.09 4.19
N PRO A 106 -1.17 6.11 2.86
CA PRO A 106 -2.12 5.81 1.79
C PRO A 106 -2.42 4.29 1.67
N ALA A 107 -3.66 3.93 1.30
CA ALA A 107 -4.15 2.54 1.32
C ALA A 107 -3.32 1.53 0.51
N CYS A 108 -2.70 1.98 -0.59
CA CYS A 108 -1.84 1.17 -1.45
C CYS A 108 -0.44 0.95 -0.85
N GLY A 109 -0.02 1.69 0.17
CA GLY A 109 1.24 1.48 0.89
C GLY A 109 2.51 1.51 0.04
N CYS A 110 2.51 2.21 -1.10
CA CYS A 110 3.66 2.28 -2.01
C CYS A 110 4.67 3.38 -1.64
N GLY A 111 4.24 4.37 -0.86
CA GLY A 111 5.06 5.48 -0.36
C GLY A 111 5.19 5.46 1.16
N SER A 112 5.60 6.60 1.72
CA SER A 112 5.60 6.82 3.17
C SER A 112 4.18 6.83 3.72
N TYR A 113 4.01 6.30 4.92
CA TYR A 113 2.71 6.22 5.58
C TYR A 113 2.43 7.52 6.33
N PHE A 114 1.29 8.16 6.08
CA PHE A 114 0.82 9.32 6.83
C PHE A 114 0.44 8.95 8.27
N ASN A 115 0.02 7.71 8.48
CA ASN A 115 -0.29 7.14 9.79
C ASN A 115 0.82 6.20 10.29
N ALA A 116 2.09 6.51 10.02
CA ALA A 116 3.22 5.70 10.47
C ALA A 116 3.21 5.45 12.00
N GLU A 117 2.80 6.44 12.80
CA GLU A 117 2.67 6.31 14.26
C GLU A 117 1.63 5.26 14.67
N ASP A 118 0.53 5.10 13.91
CA ASP A 118 -0.48 4.08 14.19
C ASP A 118 0.04 2.69 13.77
N VAL A 119 0.94 2.60 12.79
CA VAL A 119 1.46 1.34 12.23
C VAL A 119 2.70 0.81 12.96
N GLU A 120 3.49 1.68 13.57
CA GLU A 120 4.70 1.30 14.30
C GLU A 120 4.38 0.28 15.41
N GLY A 121 5.06 -0.87 15.39
CA GLY A 121 4.82 -1.96 16.33
C GLY A 121 3.60 -2.83 16.03
N HIS A 122 2.85 -2.55 14.97
CA HIS A 122 1.57 -3.18 14.63
C HIS A 122 1.59 -3.88 13.26
N VAL A 123 0.48 -4.53 12.91
CA VAL A 123 0.30 -5.18 11.60
C VAL A 123 -0.36 -4.22 10.63
N ALA A 124 0.27 -3.92 9.50
CA ALA A 124 -0.29 -3.06 8.47
C ALA A 124 -1.27 -3.82 7.56
N LEU A 125 -2.44 -3.24 7.29
CA LEU A 125 -3.40 -3.71 6.27
C LEU A 125 -3.32 -2.81 5.03
N VAL A 126 -2.88 -3.38 3.91
CA VAL A 126 -2.52 -2.65 2.69
C VAL A 126 -3.27 -3.21 1.48
N ASP A 127 -3.70 -2.34 0.58
CA ASP A 127 -4.33 -2.75 -0.67
C ASP A 127 -3.28 -3.16 -1.71
N ARG A 128 -3.58 -4.23 -2.45
CA ARG A 128 -2.88 -4.62 -3.67
C ARG A 128 -2.94 -3.49 -4.71
N GLY A 129 -2.05 -3.50 -5.71
CA GLY A 129 -2.04 -2.53 -6.82
C GLY A 129 -0.92 -1.50 -6.73
N GLU A 130 -0.71 -0.71 -7.79
CA GLU A 130 0.27 0.37 -7.93
C GLU A 130 1.77 -0.01 -7.87
N CYS A 131 2.18 -0.90 -6.96
CA CYS A 131 3.57 -1.31 -6.78
C CYS A 131 3.68 -2.80 -6.38
N SER A 132 4.91 -3.33 -6.41
CA SER A 132 5.17 -4.74 -6.09
C SER A 132 4.87 -5.09 -4.62
N PHE A 133 4.55 -6.35 -4.35
CA PHE A 133 4.32 -6.85 -2.98
C PHE A 133 5.55 -6.64 -2.08
N VAL A 134 6.76 -6.87 -2.63
CA VAL A 134 8.03 -6.62 -1.93
C VAL A 134 8.15 -5.14 -1.55
N SER A 135 7.83 -4.22 -2.46
CA SER A 135 7.90 -2.78 -2.19
C SER A 135 6.93 -2.37 -1.06
N LYS A 136 5.70 -2.90 -1.06
CA LYS A 136 4.71 -2.67 0.01
C LYS A 136 5.23 -3.16 1.37
N ALA A 137 5.77 -4.38 1.40
CA ALA A 137 6.28 -4.97 2.63
C ALA A 137 7.49 -4.20 3.17
N LEU A 138 8.39 -3.73 2.29
CA LEU A 138 9.50 -2.87 2.69
C LEU A 138 9.02 -1.53 3.25
N LYS A 139 8.01 -0.90 2.63
CA LYS A 139 7.46 0.37 3.13
C LYS A 139 6.78 0.22 4.48
N ALA A 140 6.03 -0.86 4.70
CA ALA A 140 5.48 -1.18 6.01
C ALA A 140 6.59 -1.42 7.05
N GLN A 141 7.64 -2.15 6.68
CA GLN A 141 8.80 -2.38 7.55
C GLN A 141 9.54 -1.08 7.89
N GLU A 142 9.72 -0.19 6.92
CA GLU A 142 10.30 1.15 7.13
C GLU A 142 9.45 2.00 8.08
N ALA A 143 8.12 1.84 8.04
CA ALA A 143 7.18 2.47 8.98
C ALA A 143 7.13 1.77 10.36
N GLY A 144 7.95 0.75 10.61
CA GLY A 144 8.03 0.06 11.89
C GLY A 144 6.97 -1.02 12.11
N ALA A 145 6.24 -1.43 11.08
CA ALA A 145 5.28 -2.53 11.18
C ALA A 145 6.01 -3.84 11.57
N VAL A 146 5.36 -4.68 12.38
CA VAL A 146 5.86 -6.01 12.75
C VAL A 146 5.33 -7.12 11.85
N GLY A 147 4.44 -6.77 10.92
CA GLY A 147 3.85 -7.66 9.91
C GLY A 147 3.01 -6.86 8.91
N ILE A 148 2.70 -7.48 7.77
CA ILE A 148 1.86 -6.87 6.73
C ILE A 148 0.83 -7.88 6.21
N VAL A 149 -0.42 -7.44 6.10
CA VAL A 149 -1.50 -8.14 5.42
C VAL A 149 -1.87 -7.34 4.18
N ILE A 150 -1.66 -7.91 3.01
CA ILE A 150 -2.01 -7.31 1.72
C ILE A 150 -3.35 -7.88 1.27
N THR A 151 -4.32 -7.03 0.96
CA THR A 151 -5.63 -7.46 0.49
C THR A 151 -5.89 -7.08 -0.96
N ASP A 152 -6.63 -7.91 -1.68
CA ASP A 152 -7.02 -7.58 -3.06
C ASP A 152 -7.94 -6.34 -3.10
N GLN A 153 -7.89 -5.59 -4.19
CA GLN A 153 -8.78 -4.43 -4.37
C GLN A 153 -10.19 -4.84 -4.81
N ASN A 154 -10.35 -6.02 -5.40
CA ASN A 154 -11.64 -6.52 -5.83
C ASN A 154 -12.51 -6.93 -4.64
N GLU A 155 -13.48 -6.09 -4.28
CA GLU A 155 -14.44 -6.32 -3.19
C GLU A 155 -15.33 -7.57 -3.39
N ASN A 156 -15.46 -8.06 -4.62
CA ASN A 156 -16.22 -9.25 -4.95
C ASN A 156 -15.37 -10.53 -4.94
N ASN A 157 -14.06 -10.43 -4.73
CA ASN A 157 -13.18 -11.59 -4.67
C ASN A 157 -13.27 -12.28 -3.29
N ASP A 158 -13.99 -13.39 -3.20
CA ASP A 158 -14.13 -14.28 -2.03
C ASP A 158 -13.49 -15.67 -2.19
N GLU A 159 -12.93 -16.00 -3.35
CA GLU A 159 -12.38 -17.34 -3.61
C GLU A 159 -10.92 -17.30 -4.08
N LEU A 160 -10.51 -16.29 -4.85
CA LEU A 160 -9.24 -16.26 -5.56
C LEU A 160 -8.12 -15.68 -4.69
N TYR A 161 -7.32 -16.57 -4.12
CA TYR A 161 -6.07 -16.18 -3.48
C TYR A 161 -4.96 -16.06 -4.51
N ILE A 162 -4.22 -14.95 -4.42
CA ILE A 162 -3.05 -14.71 -5.26
C ILE A 162 -1.80 -15.18 -4.52
N ILE A 163 -0.93 -15.88 -5.24
CA ILE A 163 0.41 -16.19 -4.75
C ILE A 163 1.24 -14.92 -4.92
N MET A 164 1.66 -14.31 -3.80
CA MET A 164 2.47 -13.10 -3.86
C MET A 164 3.88 -13.47 -4.31
N GLN A 165 4.23 -13.03 -5.52
CA GLN A 165 5.52 -13.30 -6.14
C GLN A 165 6.56 -12.24 -5.76
N ASP A 166 7.80 -12.67 -5.56
CA ASP A 166 8.96 -11.79 -5.43
C ASP A 166 9.17 -10.98 -6.71
N ASP A 167 9.69 -9.76 -6.60
CA ASP A 167 9.92 -8.88 -7.74
C ASP A 167 11.34 -8.95 -8.31
N THR A 168 12.13 -9.96 -7.92
CA THR A 168 13.50 -10.26 -8.38
C THR A 168 14.52 -9.18 -8.05
N THR A 169 14.19 -8.24 -7.16
CA THR A 169 15.08 -7.14 -6.77
C THR A 169 16.10 -7.52 -5.69
N GLU A 170 16.04 -8.76 -5.20
CA GLU A 170 16.89 -9.29 -4.11
C GLU A 170 16.78 -8.51 -2.78
N ARG A 171 15.82 -7.59 -2.66
CA ARG A 171 15.57 -6.81 -1.44
C ARG A 171 14.96 -7.73 -0.38
N LYS A 172 15.55 -7.72 0.81
CA LYS A 172 15.15 -8.61 1.90
C LYS A 172 14.04 -8.00 2.76
N VAL A 173 12.90 -8.65 2.77
CA VAL A 173 11.78 -8.35 3.68
C VAL A 173 11.96 -9.19 4.95
N GLN A 174 11.98 -8.53 6.11
CA GLN A 174 12.23 -9.15 7.42
C GLN A 174 10.98 -9.26 8.29
N ILE A 175 9.85 -8.72 7.82
CA ILE A 175 8.54 -8.84 8.47
C ILE A 175 7.71 -9.90 7.74
N PRO A 176 6.82 -10.61 8.45
CA PRO A 176 5.96 -11.59 7.82
C PRO A 176 4.87 -10.91 6.98
N ALA A 177 4.58 -11.49 5.83
CA ALA A 177 3.57 -10.98 4.89
C ALA A 177 2.49 -12.04 4.59
N GLY A 178 1.23 -11.61 4.54
CA GLY A 178 0.09 -12.45 4.22
C GLY A 178 -0.84 -11.82 3.18
N PHE A 179 -1.49 -12.63 2.34
CA PHE A 179 -2.45 -12.20 1.33
C PHE A 179 -3.87 -12.56 1.76
N LEU A 180 -4.73 -11.54 1.87
CA LEU A 180 -6.12 -11.65 2.27
C LEU A 180 -7.05 -11.42 1.07
N LEU A 181 -8.11 -12.21 0.97
CA LEU A 181 -9.17 -12.02 -0.03
C LEU A 181 -9.74 -10.59 -0.01
N GLY A 182 -10.05 -10.06 -1.19
CA GLY A 182 -10.51 -8.68 -1.34
C GLY A 182 -11.82 -8.40 -0.61
N LYS A 183 -12.79 -9.34 -0.66
CA LYS A 183 -14.06 -9.20 0.07
C LYS A 183 -13.85 -9.05 1.58
N ASN A 184 -12.92 -9.84 2.15
CA ASN A 184 -12.55 -9.73 3.56
C ASN A 184 -11.91 -8.37 3.88
N GLY A 185 -10.88 -7.97 3.11
CA GLY A 185 -10.20 -6.69 3.35
C GLY A 185 -11.11 -5.49 3.19
N HIS A 186 -12.00 -5.51 2.19
CA HIS A 186 -13.00 -4.47 1.98
C HIS A 186 -13.96 -4.37 3.16
N ILE A 187 -14.50 -5.49 3.65
CA ILE A 187 -15.42 -5.50 4.79
C ILE A 187 -14.74 -5.05 6.08
N ILE A 188 -13.50 -5.47 6.32
CA ILE A 188 -12.71 -5.03 7.48
C ILE A 188 -12.54 -3.50 7.44
N LYS A 189 -11.98 -2.97 6.35
CA LYS A 189 -11.73 -1.52 6.21
C LYS A 189 -13.01 -0.69 6.29
N ASN A 190 -14.08 -1.09 5.60
CA ASN A 190 -15.35 -0.37 5.63
C ASN A 190 -16.00 -0.39 7.00
N THR A 191 -15.91 -1.52 7.70
CA THR A 191 -16.46 -1.65 9.06
C THR A 191 -15.68 -0.78 10.04
N LEU A 192 -14.35 -0.78 9.98
CA LEU A 192 -13.51 0.12 10.77
C LEU A 192 -13.82 1.59 10.50
N HIS A 193 -13.93 1.97 9.23
CA HIS A 193 -14.31 3.33 8.83
C HIS A 193 -15.69 3.72 9.36
N ARG A 194 -16.70 2.87 9.19
CA ARG A 194 -18.07 3.09 9.69
C ARG A 194 -18.11 3.24 11.21
N LEU A 195 -17.33 2.41 11.92
CA LEU A 195 -17.22 2.43 13.38
C LEU A 195 -16.29 3.53 13.91
N ARG A 196 -15.64 4.29 13.02
CA ARG A 196 -14.63 5.30 13.36
C ARG A 196 -13.50 4.73 14.24
N ARG A 197 -13.08 3.50 13.92
CA ARG A 197 -11.94 2.81 14.53
C ARG A 197 -10.74 2.92 13.60
N ARG A 198 -9.54 3.09 14.16
CA ARG A 198 -8.31 3.13 13.37
C ARG A 198 -7.72 1.73 13.20
N GLU A 199 -8.10 0.79 14.06
CA GLU A 199 -7.55 -0.55 14.10
C GLU A 199 -8.61 -1.61 14.45
N ALA A 200 -8.33 -2.86 14.05
CA ALA A 200 -8.95 -4.05 14.59
C ALA A 200 -7.94 -4.77 15.51
N ILE A 201 -8.39 -5.40 16.58
CA ILE A 201 -7.51 -6.18 17.47
C ILE A 201 -7.51 -7.63 17.00
N ILE A 202 -6.33 -8.21 16.75
CA ILE A 202 -6.21 -9.55 16.16
C ILE A 202 -5.31 -10.48 16.98
N ASN A 203 -5.52 -11.79 16.82
CA ASN A 203 -4.57 -12.83 17.21
C ASN A 203 -4.03 -13.50 15.94
N ILE A 204 -2.71 -13.61 15.82
CA ILE A 204 -2.03 -14.10 14.61
C ILE A 204 -0.64 -14.68 14.90
N PRO A 205 -0.25 -15.83 14.32
CA PRO A 205 -1.14 -16.81 13.71
C PRO A 205 -1.95 -17.57 14.78
N ILE A 206 -3.12 -18.06 14.42
CA ILE A 206 -3.90 -19.00 15.25
C ILE A 206 -3.79 -20.43 14.70
N ASN A 207 -3.73 -21.39 15.62
CA ASN A 207 -3.71 -22.81 15.26
C ASN A 207 -5.13 -23.37 15.19
N ILE A 208 -5.59 -23.70 13.98
CA ILE A 208 -6.95 -24.20 13.75
C ILE A 208 -7.02 -25.71 13.47
N THR A 209 -5.90 -26.45 13.55
CA THR A 209 -5.82 -27.86 13.15
C THR A 209 -6.77 -28.79 13.91
N ASN A 210 -7.14 -28.44 15.14
CA ASN A 210 -8.00 -29.24 16.02
C ASN A 210 -9.41 -28.64 16.21
N VAL A 211 -9.74 -27.53 15.55
CA VAL A 211 -11.06 -26.90 15.67
C VAL A 211 -11.96 -27.49 14.61
N GLN A 212 -13.04 -28.16 15.03
CA GLN A 212 -14.04 -28.67 14.10
C GLN A 212 -14.57 -27.53 13.23
N ILE A 213 -14.71 -27.75 11.92
CA ILE A 213 -15.09 -26.72 10.93
C ILE A 213 -16.35 -25.95 11.36
N HIS A 214 -17.34 -26.65 11.94
CA HIS A 214 -18.59 -26.06 12.43
C HIS A 214 -18.45 -25.17 13.68
N LYS A 215 -17.30 -25.17 14.35
CA LYS A 215 -16.99 -24.31 15.51
C LYS A 215 -16.13 -23.11 15.14
N GLN A 216 -15.59 -23.07 13.92
CA GLN A 216 -14.83 -21.92 13.44
C GLN A 216 -15.82 -20.83 13.05
N LYS A 217 -15.66 -19.62 13.59
CA LYS A 217 -16.47 -18.46 13.19
C LYS A 217 -15.99 -17.98 11.82
N GLN A 218 -16.49 -18.58 10.76
CA GLN A 218 -16.18 -18.11 9.41
C GLN A 218 -16.93 -16.81 9.10
N PRO A 219 -16.33 -15.90 8.32
CA PRO A 219 -17.02 -14.69 7.92
C PRO A 219 -18.25 -15.04 7.06
N PRO A 220 -19.45 -14.55 7.39
CA PRO A 220 -20.71 -14.98 6.77
C PRO A 220 -20.87 -14.54 5.31
N TRP A 221 -19.95 -13.73 4.81
CA TRP A 221 -19.97 -13.17 3.46
C TRP A 221 -19.10 -13.92 2.47
N ILE A 222 -18.29 -14.89 2.90
CA ILE A 222 -17.59 -15.79 1.97
C ILE A 222 -18.59 -16.88 1.60
N VAL A 223 -18.86 -17.04 0.29
CA VAL A 223 -19.84 -17.99 -0.25
C VAL A 223 -19.13 -19.22 -0.79
#